data_AF-A0A086MPH6-F1
#
_entry.id   AF-A0A086MPH6-F1
#
_cell.length_a   1.000
_cell.length_b   1.000
_cell.length_c   1.000
_cell.angle_alpha   90.00
_cell.angle_beta   90.00
_cell.angle_gamma   90.00
#
_symmetry.space_group_name_H-M   'P 1'
#
loop_
_entity.id
_entity.type
_entity.pdbx_description
1 polymer ?
#
loop_
_entity_poly.entity_id
_entity_poly.type
_entity_poly.pdbx_seq_one_letter_code
_entity_poly.pdbx_strand_id
1 'polypeptide(L)'
;MSAVCATLEVARSNIAEQVAGRRSKRRGRLPQPDEDPVTAINAIIGSLPTHGCGRVHALLTSQAQEQVGLHCTPYQRCGLAQLK
;
A
#
# COMPACT_ATOMS: atom_id res chain seq x y z
N MET A 1 -0.57 -30.69 2.59
CA MET A 1 -1.48 -29.64 3.11
C MET A 1 -2.46 -30.15 4.19
N SER A 2 -2.18 -31.24 4.90
CA SER A 2 -3.00 -31.70 6.04
C SER A 2 -2.53 -31.09 7.37
N ALA A 3 -1.22 -31.02 7.59
CA ALA A 3 -0.63 -30.42 8.79
C ALA A 3 -1.09 -28.97 8.99
N VAL A 4 -1.04 -28.14 7.95
CA VAL A 4 -1.50 -26.74 7.98
C VAL A 4 -2.99 -26.62 8.35
N CYS A 5 -3.84 -27.51 7.82
CA CYS A 5 -5.27 -27.52 8.14
C CYS A 5 -5.53 -27.92 9.60
N ALA A 6 -4.75 -28.86 10.13
CA ALA A 6 -4.84 -29.29 11.52
C ALA A 6 -4.36 -28.19 12.48
N THR A 7 -3.26 -27.48 12.15
CA THR A 7 -2.74 -26.39 12.97
C THR A 7 -3.66 -25.17 13.00
N LEU A 8 -4.34 -24.89 11.89
CA LEU A 8 -5.24 -23.74 11.77
C LEU A 8 -6.70 -24.09 12.11
N GLU A 9 -6.99 -25.35 12.46
CA GLU A 9 -8.34 -25.86 12.73
C GLU A 9 -9.36 -25.54 11.62
N VAL A 10 -8.91 -25.55 10.36
CA VAL A 10 -9.73 -25.26 9.18
C VAL A 10 -9.86 -26.47 8.29
N ALA A 11 -11.00 -26.56 7.59
CA ALA A 11 -11.21 -27.59 6.59
C ALA A 11 -10.22 -27.46 5.42
N ARG A 12 -9.81 -28.59 4.86
CA ARG A 12 -8.92 -28.64 3.68
C ARG A 12 -9.51 -27.91 2.47
N SER A 13 -10.83 -27.89 2.33
CA SER A 13 -11.55 -27.13 1.30
C SER A 13 -11.32 -25.63 1.43
N ASN A 14 -11.27 -25.08 2.65
CA ASN A 14 -11.03 -23.65 2.88
C ASN A 14 -9.63 -23.23 2.40
N ILE A 15 -8.61 -24.05 2.70
CA ILE A 15 -7.24 -23.81 2.22
C ILE A 15 -7.16 -24.00 0.70
N ALA A 16 -7.83 -25.00 0.14
CA ALA A 16 -7.87 -25.21 -1.31
C ALA A 16 -8.48 -24.01 -2.05
N GLU A 17 -9.59 -23.45 -1.55
CA GLU A 17 -10.23 -22.25 -2.10
C GLU A 17 -9.35 -21.00 -1.98
N GLN A 18 -8.60 -20.86 -0.88
CA GLN A 18 -7.67 -19.76 -0.69
C GLN A 18 -6.48 -19.83 -1.66
N VAL A 19 -5.92 -21.04 -1.86
CA VAL A 19 -4.81 -21.31 -2.79
C VAL A 19 -5.26 -21.18 -4.25
N ALA A 20 -6.50 -21.59 -4.58
CA ALA A 20 -7.08 -21.41 -5.90
C ALA A 20 -7.27 -19.92 -6.28
N GLY A 21 -7.17 -19.03 -5.29
CA GLY A 21 -7.25 -17.58 -5.46
C GLY A 21 -8.69 -17.10 -5.51
N ARG A 22 -9.03 -16.14 -4.66
CA ARG A 22 -10.32 -15.44 -4.80
C ARG A 22 -10.28 -14.62 -6.08
N ARG A 23 -11.24 -14.84 -6.99
CA ARG A 23 -11.50 -13.91 -8.08
C ARG A 23 -11.62 -12.52 -7.49
N SER A 24 -10.91 -11.55 -8.09
CA SER A 24 -10.98 -10.14 -7.69
C SER A 24 -12.45 -9.73 -7.66
N LYS A 25 -13.01 -9.69 -6.45
CA LYS A 25 -14.38 -9.25 -6.26
C LYS A 25 -14.34 -7.79 -6.62
N ARG A 26 -15.09 -7.39 -7.65
CA ARG A 26 -15.18 -6.00 -8.11
C ARG A 26 -15.59 -5.19 -6.89
N ARG A 27 -14.61 -4.56 -6.22
CA ARG A 27 -14.89 -3.62 -5.15
C ARG A 27 -15.78 -2.58 -5.81
N GLY A 28 -16.92 -2.27 -5.19
CA GLY A 28 -17.76 -1.18 -5.66
C GLY A 28 -16.96 0.13 -5.69
N ARG A 29 -17.65 1.24 -5.87
CA ARG A 29 -16.99 2.55 -5.70
C ARG A 29 -16.35 2.59 -4.30
N LEU A 30 -15.04 2.86 -4.25
CA LEU A 30 -14.36 3.16 -2.99
C LEU A 30 -15.06 4.38 -2.35
N PRO A 31 -15.23 4.45 -1.03
CA PRO A 31 -15.75 5.66 -0.40
C PRO A 31 -14.93 6.87 -0.87
N GLN A 32 -15.62 8.00 -1.04
CA GLN A 32 -14.95 9.25 -1.38
C GLN A 32 -13.94 9.57 -0.27
N PRO A 33 -12.69 9.92 -0.61
CA PRO A 33 -11.72 10.35 0.39
C PRO A 33 -12.21 11.62 1.10
N ASP A 34 -11.79 11.79 2.35
CA ASP A 34 -12.11 12.97 3.16
C ASP A 34 -11.55 14.27 2.53
N GLU A 35 -12.01 15.42 2.98
CA GLU A 35 -11.60 16.74 2.44
C GLU A 35 -10.10 17.05 2.67
N ASP A 36 -9.51 16.45 3.70
CA ASP A 36 -8.11 16.62 4.09
C ASP A 36 -7.11 16.21 2.98
N PRO A 37 -7.14 14.98 2.43
CA PRO A 37 -6.25 14.58 1.34
C PRO A 37 -6.47 15.39 0.05
N VAL A 38 -7.71 15.82 -0.24
CA VAL A 38 -8.00 16.65 -1.42
C VAL A 38 -7.34 18.02 -1.30
N THR A 39 -7.38 18.61 -0.12
CA THR A 39 -6.74 19.89 0.17
C THR A 39 -5.22 19.81 0.03
N ALA A 40 -4.60 18.74 0.55
CA ALA A 40 -3.17 18.50 0.41
C ALA A 40 -2.73 18.33 -1.06
N ILE A 41 -3.51 17.60 -1.86
CA ILE A 41 -3.28 17.44 -3.30
C ILE A 41 -3.33 18.81 -4.00
N ASN A 42 -4.35 19.61 -3.73
CA ASN A 42 -4.53 20.92 -4.36
C ASN A 42 -3.40 21.90 -3.98
N ALA A 43 -2.92 21.85 -2.74
CA ALA A 43 -1.78 22.67 -2.30
C ALA A 43 -0.48 22.33 -3.06
N ILE A 44 -0.23 21.03 -3.31
CA ILE A 44 0.95 20.60 -4.07
C ILE A 44 0.81 20.99 -5.55
N ILE A 45 -0.36 20.81 -6.15
CA ILE A 45 -0.61 21.22 -7.54
C ILE A 45 -0.45 22.74 -7.70
N GLY A 46 -0.94 23.53 -6.73
CA GLY A 46 -0.78 24.99 -6.74
C GLY A 46 0.67 25.45 -6.61
N SER A 47 1.49 24.75 -5.81
CA SER A 47 2.91 25.08 -5.65
C SER A 47 3.79 24.54 -6.79
N LEU A 48 3.39 23.43 -7.42
CA LEU A 48 4.17 22.72 -8.44
C LEU A 48 3.30 22.34 -9.65
N PRO A 49 2.88 23.30 -10.48
CA PRO A 49 1.92 23.06 -11.57
C PRO A 49 2.46 22.18 -12.70
N THR A 50 3.78 22.04 -12.81
CA THR A 50 4.44 21.16 -13.79
C THR A 50 4.53 19.71 -13.33
N HIS A 51 4.16 19.41 -12.08
CA HIS A 51 4.25 18.06 -11.54
C HIS A 51 3.03 17.24 -11.94
N GLY A 52 3.29 16.14 -12.63
CA GLY A 52 2.27 15.15 -12.96
C GLY A 52 1.80 14.38 -11.72
N CYS A 53 0.63 13.74 -11.85
CA CYS A 53 -0.04 12.99 -10.77
C CYS A 53 0.88 11.98 -10.05
N GLY A 54 1.75 11.27 -10.77
CA GLY A 54 2.70 10.33 -10.16
C GLY A 54 3.70 11.00 -9.20
N ARG A 55 4.15 12.22 -9.49
CA ARG A 55 5.06 12.97 -8.61
C ARG A 55 4.33 13.54 -7.40
N VAL A 56 3.12 14.07 -7.61
CA VAL A 56 2.25 14.53 -6.51
C VAL A 56 1.97 13.40 -5.53
N HIS A 57 1.63 12.21 -6.04
CA HIS A 57 1.41 11.01 -5.24
C HIS A 57 2.66 10.59 -4.46
N ALA A 58 3.85 10.64 -5.08
CA ALA A 58 5.10 10.32 -4.41
C ALA A 58 5.37 11.28 -3.23
N LEU A 59 5.18 12.59 -3.43
CA LEU A 59 5.35 13.59 -2.36
C LEU A 59 4.38 13.36 -1.20
N LEU A 60 3.10 13.13 -1.49
CA LEU A 60 2.09 12.82 -0.47
C LEU A 60 2.43 11.54 0.30
N THR A 61 2.89 10.50 -0.41
CA THR A 61 3.29 9.24 0.21
C THR A 61 4.49 9.43 1.13
N SER A 62 5.49 10.23 0.72
CA SER A 62 6.64 10.56 1.57
C SER A 62 6.24 11.37 2.80
N GLN A 63 5.35 12.36 2.66
CA GLN A 63 4.85 13.16 3.78
C GLN A 63 4.05 12.30 4.78
N ALA A 64 3.18 11.41 4.29
CA ALA A 64 2.41 10.50 5.13
C ALA A 64 3.32 9.50 5.88
N GLN A 65 4.37 9.01 5.23
CA GLN A 65 5.36 8.13 5.86
C GLN A 65 6.11 8.82 7.00
N GLU A 66 6.50 10.08 6.79
CA GLU A 66 7.16 10.90 7.81
C GLU A 66 6.23 11.17 9.01
N GLN A 67 4.95 11.48 8.76
CA GLN A 67 3.95 11.72 9.80
C GLN A 67 3.62 10.46 10.63
N VAL A 68 3.54 9.29 9.99
CA VAL A 68 3.25 8.02 10.68
C VAL A 68 4.51 7.46 11.37
N GLY A 69 5.67 8.12 11.23
CA GLY A 69 6.95 7.63 11.76
C GLY A 69 7.44 6.35 11.08
N LEU A 70 6.86 6.01 9.93
CA LEU A 70 7.29 4.89 9.09
C LEU A 70 8.48 5.36 8.25
N HIS A 71 9.65 5.45 8.87
CA HIS A 71 10.90 5.66 8.15
C HIS A 71 11.25 4.39 7.34
N CYS A 72 10.66 4.26 6.16
CA CYS A 72 11.15 3.37 5.12
C CYS A 72 11.55 4.25 3.95
N THR A 73 12.81 4.68 3.96
CA THR A 73 13.39 5.33 2.78
C THR A 73 13.33 4.35 1.61
N PRO A 74 12.97 4.78 0.39
CA PRO A 74 12.96 3.92 -0.79
C PRO A 74 14.35 3.32 -1.11
N TYR A 75 15.42 3.82 -0.48
CA TYR A 75 16.78 3.29 -0.61
C TYR A 75 17.10 2.10 0.30
N GLN A 76 16.33 1.84 1.37
CA GLN A 76 16.64 0.75 2.32
C GLN A 76 16.13 -0.63 1.89
N ARG A 77 15.40 -0.73 0.77
CA ARG A 77 15.07 -2.03 0.15
C ARG A 77 16.16 -2.56 -0.78
N CYS A 78 17.19 -1.76 -1.08
CA CYS A 78 18.34 -2.17 -1.87
C CYS A 78 19.56 -2.42 -0.98
N GLY A 79 19.68 -3.65 -0.49
CA GLY A 79 20.98 -4.29 -0.27
C GLY A 79 21.74 -3.95 1.01
N LEU A 80 21.99 -4.99 1.80
CA LEU A 80 23.30 -5.19 2.41
C LEU A 80 24.39 -5.04 1.33
N ALA A 81 24.89 -3.84 1.10
CA ALA A 81 26.06 -3.58 0.26
C ALA A 81 26.63 -2.20 0.60
N GLN A 82 27.24 -2.07 1.78
CA GLN A 82 28.43 -1.26 2.06
C GLN A 82 28.67 -1.19 3.57
N LEU A 83 29.18 -2.30 4.13
CA LEU A 83 30.04 -2.22 5.29
C LEU A 83 31.46 -1.95 4.76
N LYS A 84 31.93 -0.73 4.98
CA LYS A 84 33.36 -0.42 5.09
C LYS A 84 33.80 -0.73 6.51
#